data_AF-A0AAT9RPH0-F1
#
_entry.id   AF-A0AAT9RPH0-F1
#
_cell.length_a   1.000
_cell.length_b   1.000
_cell.length_c   1.000
_cell.angle_alpha   90.00
_cell.angle_beta   90.00
_cell.angle_gamma   90.00
#
_symmetry.space_group_name_H-M   'P 1'
#
loop_
_entity.id
_entity.type
_entity.pdbx_description
1 polymer ?
#
loop_
_entity_poly.entity_id
_entity_poly.type
_entity_poly.pdbx_seq_one_letter_code
_entity_poly.pdbx_strand_id
1 'polypeptide(L)'
;MKGSRLELHDLVFGGVVTVETAAGPKRVLKFTAAAVTIRDLKMAVPVGPQIQHIDGAPGSTSTLRGDDITMYVESLTGTLSRIENLPAPPVLRLHLTPDTIPEWLYDTVGKLDLKLQLGLDDADIDQAGQTGGKLAIPGIHGYGTPR
;
A
#
# COMPACT_ATOMS: atom_id res chain seq x y z
N MET A 1 -0.79 -1.79 7.69
CA MET A 1 0.38 -0.89 7.73
C MET A 1 -0.11 0.54 7.62
N LYS A 2 0.46 1.45 8.40
CA LYS A 2 0.08 2.87 8.45
C LYS A 2 1.30 3.75 8.23
N GLY A 3 1.06 4.95 7.72
CA GLY A 3 2.08 6.00 7.60
C GLY A 3 1.43 7.38 7.51
N SER A 4 2.12 8.41 7.99
CA SER A 4 1.65 9.80 7.90
C SER A 4 1.67 10.33 6.47
N ARG A 5 2.59 9.81 5.65
CA ARG A 5 2.66 10.02 4.20
C ARG A 5 3.16 8.76 3.50
N LEU A 6 2.48 8.39 2.43
CA LEU A 6 2.83 7.32 1.52
C LEU A 6 3.05 7.93 0.12
N GLU A 7 4.19 7.64 -0.51
CA GLU A 7 4.39 7.97 -1.92
C GLU A 7 4.70 6.69 -2.70
N LEU A 8 3.98 6.50 -3.79
CA LEU A 8 4.07 5.37 -4.69
C LEU A 8 4.56 5.90 -6.04
N HIS A 9 5.72 5.40 -6.47
CA HIS A 9 6.36 5.84 -7.71
C HIS A 9 6.20 4.77 -8.80
N ASP A 10 5.88 5.21 -10.02
CA ASP A 10 5.53 4.36 -11.15
C ASP A 10 4.52 3.28 -10.78
N LEU A 11 3.50 3.69 -10.02
CA LEU A 11 2.42 2.82 -9.60
C LEU A 11 1.61 2.40 -10.83
N VAL A 12 1.48 1.10 -11.03
CA VAL A 12 0.60 0.50 -12.03
C VAL A 12 -0.43 -0.34 -11.31
N PHE A 13 -1.71 -0.14 -11.65
CA PHE A 13 -2.80 -0.93 -11.13
C PHE A 13 -3.02 -2.18 -11.99
N GLY A 14 -2.80 -3.35 -11.40
CA GLY A 14 -2.93 -4.65 -12.05
C GLY A 14 -4.33 -5.27 -11.94
N GLY A 15 -5.32 -4.51 -11.45
CA GLY A 15 -6.70 -4.94 -11.31
C GLY A 15 -7.03 -5.67 -10.00
N VAL A 16 -8.22 -6.26 -9.95
CA VAL A 16 -8.66 -7.12 -8.84
C VAL A 16 -8.27 -8.56 -9.16
N VAL A 17 -7.54 -9.19 -8.26
CA VAL A 17 -7.12 -10.60 -8.38
C VAL A 17 -7.56 -11.40 -7.17
N THR A 18 -7.64 -12.72 -7.32
CA THR A 18 -7.84 -13.64 -6.19
C THR A 18 -6.49 -14.22 -5.78
N VAL A 19 -6.15 -14.10 -4.50
CA VAL A 19 -4.97 -14.76 -3.90
C VAL A 19 -5.42 -15.86 -2.95
N GLU A 20 -4.67 -16.95 -2.92
CA GLU A 20 -4.88 -18.04 -1.97
C GLU A 20 -4.20 -17.70 -0.64
N THR A 21 -4.96 -17.66 0.45
CA THR A 21 -4.44 -17.43 1.80
C THR A 21 -4.69 -18.65 2.67
N ALA A 22 -4.06 -18.73 3.84
CA ALA A 22 -4.33 -19.79 4.80
C ALA A 22 -5.80 -19.83 5.28
N ALA A 23 -6.53 -18.71 5.17
CA ALA A 23 -7.95 -18.60 5.51
C ALA A 23 -8.89 -18.88 4.33
N GLY A 24 -8.35 -19.17 3.14
CA GLY A 24 -9.11 -19.37 1.90
C GLY A 24 -8.83 -18.31 0.82
N PRO A 25 -9.47 -18.44 -0.35
CA PRO A 25 -9.31 -17.51 -1.46
C PRO A 25 -9.84 -16.12 -1.07
N LYS A 26 -9.10 -15.08 -1.45
CA LYS A 26 -9.44 -13.69 -1.13
C LYS A 26 -9.23 -12.77 -2.32
N ARG A 27 -10.22 -11.92 -2.61
CA ARG A 27 -10.10 -10.85 -3.62
C ARG A 27 -9.28 -9.70 -3.06
N VAL A 28 -8.33 -9.21 -3.85
CA VAL A 28 -7.39 -8.15 -3.48
C VAL A 28 -7.09 -7.25 -4.68
N LEU A 29 -6.73 -6.01 -4.41
CA LEU A 29 -6.18 -5.09 -5.39
C LEU A 29 -4.71 -5.43 -5.63
N LYS A 30 -4.31 -5.60 -6.89
CA LYS A 30 -2.91 -5.82 -7.28
C LYS A 30 -2.30 -4.52 -7.76
N PHE A 31 -1.13 -4.16 -7.23
CA PHE A 31 -0.34 -3.03 -7.71
C PHE A 31 1.10 -3.46 -7.96
N THR A 32 1.73 -2.83 -8.95
CA THR A 32 3.20 -2.81 -9.05
C THR A 32 3.72 -1.39 -8.88
N ALA A 33 4.93 -1.23 -8.37
CA ALA A 33 5.56 0.07 -8.19
C ALA A 33 7.08 -0.05 -8.37
N ALA A 34 7.74 1.02 -8.80
CA ALA A 34 9.21 1.07 -8.83
C ALA A 34 9.79 1.39 -7.44
N ALA A 35 9.05 2.17 -6.64
CA ALA A 35 9.48 2.56 -5.31
C ALA A 35 8.30 2.96 -4.43
N VAL A 36 8.43 2.70 -3.13
CA VAL A 36 7.47 3.18 -2.12
C VAL A 36 8.23 3.91 -1.01
N THR A 37 7.76 5.09 -0.60
CA THR A 37 8.21 5.78 0.61
C THR A 37 7.09 5.80 1.63
N ILE A 38 7.43 5.54 2.89
CA ILE A 38 6.47 5.59 4.00
C ILE A 38 7.06 6.42 5.13
N ARG A 39 6.47 7.58 5.40
CA ARG A 39 6.80 8.39 6.57
C ARG A 39 6.06 7.88 7.79
N ASP A 40 6.75 7.82 8.93
CA ASP A 40 6.21 7.35 10.21
C ASP A 40 5.60 5.94 10.10
N LEU A 41 6.34 5.02 9.47
CA LEU A 41 5.90 3.64 9.25
C LEU A 41 5.51 2.97 10.56
N LYS A 42 4.30 2.41 10.59
CA LYS A 42 3.82 1.50 11.64
C LYS A 42 3.19 0.28 11.00
N MET A 43 3.64 -0.91 11.36
CA MET A 43 3.09 -2.18 10.87
C MET A 43 2.59 -2.98 12.06
N ALA A 44 1.48 -3.69 11.84
CA ALA A 44 0.92 -4.61 12.80
C ALA A 44 0.64 -5.92 12.07
N VAL A 45 1.22 -7.01 12.55
CA VAL A 45 1.14 -8.33 11.93
C VAL A 45 0.62 -9.32 12.98
N PRO A 46 -0.53 -9.98 12.75
CA PRO A 46 -1.00 -11.02 13.65
C PRO A 46 -0.06 -12.24 13.65
N VAL A 47 0.35 -12.69 14.83
CA VAL A 47 1.17 -13.89 15.04
C VAL A 47 0.57 -14.70 16.18
N GLY A 48 -0.24 -15.71 15.82
CA GLY A 48 -0.99 -16.50 16.80
C GLY A 48 -1.91 -15.62 17.67
N PRO A 49 -1.80 -15.67 19.02
CA PRO A 49 -2.61 -14.86 19.94
C PRO A 49 -2.07 -13.44 20.15
N GLN A 50 -1.00 -13.04 19.46
CA GLN A 50 -0.37 -11.72 19.60
C GLN A 50 -0.43 -10.93 18.30
N ILE A 51 -0.25 -9.62 18.42
CA ILE A 51 0.03 -8.71 17.33
C ILE A 51 1.47 -8.25 17.48
N GLN A 52 2.29 -8.54 16.48
CA GLN A 52 3.65 -8.03 16.38
C GLN A 52 3.60 -6.67 15.68
N HIS A 53 4.12 -5.65 16.34
CA HIS A 53 4.28 -4.32 15.79
C HIS A 53 5.70 -4.12 15.28
N ILE A 54 5.85 -3.39 14.19
CA ILE A 54 7.14 -2.97 13.62
C ILE A 54 7.01 -1.51 13.21
N ASP A 55 7.76 -0.65 13.90
CA ASP A 55 7.71 0.79 13.72
C ASP A 55 9.06 1.33 13.24
N GLY A 56 9.03 2.38 12.43
CA GLY A 56 10.19 3.24 12.20
C GLY A 56 10.36 4.28 13.30
N ALA A 57 11.53 4.90 13.40
CA ALA A 57 11.73 6.01 14.31
C ALA A 57 10.75 7.17 14.02
N PRO A 58 10.31 7.94 15.02
CA PRO A 58 9.45 9.11 14.80
C PRO A 58 10.06 10.10 13.79
N GLY A 59 9.25 10.54 12.84
CA GLY A 59 9.65 11.43 11.74
C GLY A 59 10.48 10.76 10.64
N SER A 60 10.85 9.48 10.80
CA SER A 60 11.66 8.77 9.81
C SER A 60 10.87 8.41 8.56
N THR A 61 11.59 8.18 7.46
CA THR A 61 11.02 7.71 6.19
C THR A 61 11.59 6.35 5.86
N SER A 62 10.73 5.35 5.86
CA SER A 62 11.02 4.01 5.39
C SER A 62 10.94 3.95 3.87
N THR A 63 11.75 3.09 3.27
CA THR A 63 11.81 2.95 1.82
C THR A 63 11.70 1.50 1.42
N LEU A 64 10.87 1.23 0.42
CA LEU A 64 10.85 -0.02 -0.32
C LEU A 64 11.43 0.26 -1.71
N ARG A 65 12.53 -0.40 -2.04
CA ARG A 65 13.32 -0.17 -3.26
C ARG A 65 13.73 -1.48 -3.90
N GLY A 66 13.83 -1.51 -5.22
CA GLY A 66 14.27 -2.67 -5.98
C GLY A 66 13.31 -2.98 -7.11
N ASP A 67 13.65 -3.99 -7.90
CA ASP A 67 12.88 -4.33 -9.09
C ASP A 67 11.58 -5.06 -8.71
N ASP A 68 10.53 -4.79 -9.50
CA ASP A 68 9.23 -5.49 -9.49
C ASP A 68 8.55 -5.61 -8.13
N ILE A 69 8.46 -4.51 -7.37
CA ILE A 69 7.64 -4.47 -6.16
C ILE A 69 6.18 -4.73 -6.55
N THR A 70 5.62 -5.85 -6.11
CA THR A 70 4.21 -6.19 -6.29
C THR A 70 3.53 -6.23 -4.94
N MET A 71 2.42 -5.52 -4.80
CA MET A 71 1.63 -5.42 -3.58
C MET A 71 0.23 -5.98 -3.83
N TYR A 72 -0.23 -6.81 -2.90
CA TYR A 72 -1.59 -7.33 -2.86
C TYR A 72 -2.29 -6.69 -1.66
N VAL A 73 -3.29 -5.86 -1.94
CA VAL A 73 -3.88 -4.93 -0.98
C VAL A 73 -5.37 -5.21 -0.85
N GLU A 74 -5.83 -5.46 0.37
CA GLU A 74 -7.25 -5.64 0.67
C GLU A 74 -7.98 -4.31 0.74
N SER A 75 -7.33 -3.31 1.36
CA SER A 75 -7.81 -1.95 1.38
C SER A 75 -6.67 -0.94 1.38
N LEU A 76 -6.87 0.18 0.69
CA LEU A 76 -5.99 1.33 0.69
C LEU A 76 -6.81 2.57 0.98
N THR A 77 -6.50 3.26 2.07
CA THR A 77 -7.16 4.51 2.44
C THR A 77 -6.13 5.61 2.65
N GLY A 78 -6.54 6.85 2.42
CA GLY A 78 -5.70 8.02 2.64
C GLY A 78 -6.27 9.26 1.98
N THR A 79 -5.72 10.43 2.29
CA THR A 79 -6.08 11.68 1.62
C THR A 79 -5.12 11.92 0.48
N LEU A 80 -5.64 12.10 -0.72
CA LEU A 80 -4.83 12.34 -1.90
C LEU A 80 -4.08 13.66 -1.77
N SER A 81 -2.75 13.59 -1.73
CA SER A 81 -1.87 14.76 -1.58
C SER A 81 -1.07 15.07 -2.85
N ARG A 82 -0.89 14.08 -3.73
CA ARG A 82 -0.21 14.24 -5.02
C ARG A 82 -0.72 13.24 -6.05
N ILE A 83 -0.98 13.74 -7.26
CA ILE A 83 -1.02 12.96 -8.50
C ILE A 83 -0.19 13.72 -9.53
N GLU A 84 0.78 13.07 -10.15
CA GLU A 84 1.52 13.69 -11.25
C GLU A 84 0.63 13.83 -12.50
N ASN A 85 0.78 14.94 -13.23
CA ASN A 85 0.00 15.31 -14.43
C ASN A 85 -1.45 15.78 -14.20
N LEU A 86 -1.88 16.01 -12.95
CA LEU A 86 -3.11 16.74 -12.66
C LEU A 86 -2.85 17.97 -11.78
N PRO A 87 -3.57 19.10 -11.97
CA PRO A 87 -3.57 20.19 -11.00
C PRO A 87 -3.98 19.66 -9.62
N ALA A 88 -3.51 20.32 -8.56
CA ALA A 88 -3.73 19.89 -7.17
C ALA A 88 -5.20 19.45 -6.97
N PRO A 89 -5.43 18.16 -6.63
CA PRO A 89 -6.79 17.66 -6.54
C PRO A 89 -7.54 18.40 -5.43
N PRO A 90 -8.86 18.62 -5.57
CA PRO A 90 -9.68 18.93 -4.40
C PRO A 90 -9.44 17.86 -3.34
N VAL A 91 -9.52 18.21 -2.05
CA VAL A 91 -9.28 17.28 -0.94
C VAL A 91 -10.12 16.02 -1.16
N LEU A 92 -9.47 14.95 -1.60
CA LEU A 92 -10.11 13.70 -1.99
C LEU A 92 -9.61 12.61 -1.07
N ARG A 93 -10.49 12.13 -0.19
CA ARG A 93 -10.20 10.96 0.63
C ARG A 93 -10.49 9.70 -0.19
N LEU A 94 -9.45 8.91 -0.41
CA LEU A 94 -9.53 7.64 -1.09
C LEU A 94 -9.83 6.54 -0.08
N HIS A 95 -10.73 5.65 -0.49
CA HIS A 95 -11.00 4.37 0.16
C HIS A 95 -11.17 3.35 -0.96
N LEU A 96 -10.10 2.61 -1.24
CA LEU A 96 -10.06 1.62 -2.30
C LEU A 96 -10.10 0.23 -1.69
N THR A 97 -11.05 -0.56 -2.13
CA THR A 97 -11.18 -2.01 -1.90
C THR A 97 -11.53 -2.68 -3.22
N PRO A 98 -11.35 -4.00 -3.34
CA PRO A 98 -11.78 -4.77 -4.52
C PRO A 98 -13.23 -4.54 -4.97
N ASP A 99 -14.11 -4.15 -4.05
CA ASP A 99 -15.55 -4.00 -4.31
C ASP A 99 -15.96 -2.55 -4.59
N THR A 100 -15.09 -1.58 -4.28
CA THR A 100 -15.35 -0.15 -4.56
C THR A 100 -14.95 0.27 -5.97
N ILE A 101 -14.09 -0.49 -6.64
CA ILE A 101 -13.65 -0.19 -8.00
C ILE A 101 -14.64 -0.79 -9.00
N PRO A 102 -15.34 0.03 -9.82
CA PRO A 102 -16.25 -0.49 -10.84
C PRO A 102 -15.55 -1.40 -11.84
N GLU A 103 -16.27 -2.40 -12.37
CA GLU A 103 -15.64 -3.41 -13.22
C GLU A 103 -14.94 -2.87 -14.46
N TRP A 104 -15.60 -1.94 -15.13
CA TRP A 104 -15.08 -1.28 -16.30
C TRP A 104 -13.80 -0.46 -16.01
N LEU A 105 -13.61 0.04 -14.79
CA LEU A 105 -12.52 0.93 -14.44
C LEU A 105 -11.20 0.18 -14.29
N TYR A 106 -11.18 -0.96 -13.60
CA TYR A 106 -9.97 -1.77 -13.51
C TYR A 106 -9.58 -2.36 -14.87
N ASP A 107 -10.56 -2.74 -15.69
CA ASP A 107 -10.32 -3.36 -17.00
C ASP A 107 -9.75 -2.36 -18.00
N THR A 108 -10.07 -1.08 -17.83
CA THR A 108 -9.56 0.01 -18.64
C THR A 108 -8.19 0.47 -18.15
N VAL A 109 -8.03 0.75 -16.85
CA VAL A 109 -6.76 1.24 -16.29
C VAL A 109 -5.66 0.18 -16.39
N GLY A 110 -5.98 -1.10 -16.17
CA GLY A 110 -5.02 -2.18 -16.32
C GLY A 110 -4.51 -2.39 -17.75
N LYS A 111 -5.29 -1.99 -18.77
CA LYS A 111 -4.89 -2.05 -20.19
C LYS A 111 -4.03 -0.86 -20.63
N LEU A 112 -4.07 0.24 -19.87
CA LEU A 112 -3.38 1.47 -20.24
C LEU A 112 -1.91 1.52 -19.78
N ASP A 113 -1.45 0.53 -19.00
CA ASP A 113 -0.11 0.46 -18.39
C ASP A 113 0.38 1.83 -17.86
N LEU A 114 -0.56 2.55 -17.23
CA LEU A 114 -0.34 3.93 -16.84
C LEU A 114 0.51 3.95 -15.57
N LYS A 115 1.72 4.48 -15.68
CA LYS A 115 2.60 4.73 -14.54
C LYS A 115 2.20 6.03 -13.85
N LEU A 116 1.79 5.92 -12.60
CA LEU A 116 1.34 7.05 -11.79
C LEU A 116 2.29 7.32 -10.63
N GLN A 117 2.51 8.59 -10.32
CA GLN A 117 2.99 8.99 -9.00
C GLN A 117 1.79 9.31 -8.12
N LEU A 118 1.61 8.56 -7.04
CA LEU A 118 0.50 8.72 -6.10
C LEU A 118 1.05 9.06 -4.71
N GLY A 119 0.60 10.18 -4.14
CA GLY A 119 0.85 10.57 -2.76
C GLY A 119 -0.42 10.50 -1.92
N LEU A 120 -0.35 9.84 -0.78
CA LEU A 120 -1.42 9.77 0.22
C LEU A 120 -0.91 10.28 1.57
N ASP A 121 -1.61 11.23 2.14
CA ASP A 121 -1.45 11.60 3.55
C ASP A 121 -2.39 10.74 4.41
N ASP A 122 -1.99 10.43 5.65
CA ASP A 122 -2.71 9.55 6.58
C ASP A 122 -3.08 8.20 5.96
N ALA A 123 -2.08 7.54 5.38
CA ALA A 123 -2.26 6.29 4.69
C ALA A 123 -2.49 5.12 5.66
N ASP A 124 -3.51 4.31 5.36
CA ASP A 124 -3.77 3.02 6.01
C ASP A 124 -3.95 1.96 4.93
N ILE A 125 -3.10 0.94 4.96
CA ILE A 125 -3.02 -0.12 3.98
C ILE A 125 -3.21 -1.45 4.68
N ASP A 126 -4.23 -2.20 4.29
CA ASP A 126 -4.36 -3.60 4.67
C ASP A 126 -3.76 -4.46 3.55
N GLN A 127 -2.67 -5.18 3.85
CA GLN A 127 -1.91 -5.95 2.87
C GLN A 127 -2.20 -7.44 3.04
N ALA A 128 -2.56 -8.09 1.93
CA ALA A 128 -2.66 -9.54 1.84
C ALA A 128 -1.30 -10.19 1.48
N GLY A 129 -0.38 -9.41 0.93
CA GLY A 129 0.96 -9.88 0.60
C GLY A 129 1.79 -8.87 -0.18
N GLN A 130 3.08 -9.14 -0.28
CA GLN A 130 4.03 -8.37 -1.07
C GLN A 130 5.13 -9.29 -1.60
N THR A 131 5.59 -9.02 -2.82
CA THR A 131 6.77 -9.67 -3.40
C THR A 131 7.70 -8.63 -4.01
N GLY A 132 8.99 -8.92 -4.04
CA GLY A 132 10.00 -7.99 -4.57
C GLY A 132 10.31 -6.83 -3.62
N GLY A 133 11.35 -6.08 -3.99
CA GLY A 133 11.87 -4.97 -3.21
C GLY A 133 12.61 -5.35 -1.92
N LYS A 134 13.36 -4.38 -1.42
CA LYS A 134 14.07 -4.39 -0.14
C LYS A 134 13.52 -3.26 0.72
N LEU A 135 12.96 -3.64 1.88
CA LEU A 135 12.45 -2.70 2.87
C LEU A 135 13.59 -2.23 3.78
N ALA A 136 13.79 -0.92 3.86
CA ALA A 136 14.69 -0.28 4.81
C ALA A 136 13.89 0.63 5.75
N ILE A 137 14.02 0.36 7.06
CA ILE A 137 13.28 1.04 8.13
C ILE A 137 14.29 1.70 9.07
N PRO A 138 14.52 3.02 8.97
CA PRO A 138 15.41 3.71 9.88
C PRO A 138 14.89 3.65 11.33
N GLY A 139 15.77 3.25 12.25
CA GLY A 139 15.43 3.13 13.68
C GLY A 139 14.34 2.10 13.97
N ILE A 140 14.32 0.99 13.21
CA ILE A 140 13.35 -0.09 13.36
C ILE A 140 13.23 -0.53 14.83
N HIS A 141 12.00 -0.58 15.31
CA HIS A 141 11.66 -1.09 16.63
C HIS A 141 10.47 -2.04 16.55
N GLY A 142 10.57 -3.20 17.18
CA GLY A 142 9.50 -4.19 17.21
C GLY A 142 9.05 -4.50 18.64
N TYR A 143 7.74 -4.62 18.84
CA TYR A 143 7.13 -4.98 20.13
C TYR A 143 5.85 -5.78 19.93
N GLY A 144 5.50 -6.65 20.88
CA GLY A 144 4.29 -7.47 20.82
C GLY A 144 3.19 -6.93 21.73
N THR A 145 1.93 -7.03 21.31
CA THR A 145 0.76 -6.82 22.16
C THR A 145 -0.18 -8.03 22.08
N PRO A 146 -1.03 -8.27 23.09
CA PRO A 146 -2.15 -9.21 22.95
C PRO A 146 -3.05 -8.82 21.76
N ARG A 147 -3.65 -9.82 21.13
CA ARG A 147 -4.65 -9.63 20.06
C ARG A 147 -6.02 -9.23 20.60
#